data_AF-A0A959IJT2-F1
#
_entry.id   AF-A0A959IJT2-F1
#
_cell.length_a   1.000
_cell.length_b   1.000
_cell.length_c   1.000
_cell.angle_alpha   90.00
_cell.angle_beta   90.00
_cell.angle_gamma   90.00
#
_symmetry.space_group_name_H-M   'P 1'
#
loop_
_entity.id
_entity.type
_entity.pdbx_description
1 polymer ?
#
loop_
_entity_poly.entity_id
_entity_poly.type
_entity_poly.pdbx_seq_one_letter_code
_entity_poly.pdbx_strand_id
1 'polypeptide(L)'
;MKNKRDQAKARVEFRIHVFIFIAVIVLLAIINLFTSPENLWFIWPMLGWGIGLVVHALRVYVFSGEEGLKERMIQHEMNKDN
;
A
#
# COMPACT_ATOMS: atom_id res chain seq x y z
N MET A 1 -14.98 12.58 13.74
CA MET A 1 -13.69 12.23 14.38
C MET A 1 -13.21 10.88 13.83
N LYS A 2 -12.36 10.87 12.79
CA LYS A 2 -11.77 9.64 12.22
C LYS A 2 -10.86 9.04 13.30
N ASN A 3 -11.26 7.91 13.88
CA ASN A 3 -10.71 7.42 15.14
C ASN A 3 -9.23 7.03 14.92
N LYS A 4 -8.31 7.43 15.82
CA LYS A 4 -6.86 7.11 15.68
C LYS A 4 -6.60 5.59 15.51
N ARG A 5 -7.55 4.77 15.97
CA ARG A 5 -7.60 3.31 15.81
C ARG A 5 -7.74 2.86 14.36
N ASP A 6 -8.53 3.57 13.54
CA ASP A 6 -8.78 3.19 12.14
C ASP A 6 -7.55 3.43 11.27
N GLN A 7 -6.82 4.52 11.54
CA GLN A 7 -5.54 4.78 10.90
C GLN A 7 -4.45 3.78 11.31
N ALA A 8 -4.44 3.34 12.58
CA ALA A 8 -3.52 2.31 13.04
C ALA A 8 -3.82 0.96 12.39
N LYS A 9 -5.09 0.58 12.27
CA LYS A 9 -5.50 -0.63 11.56
C LYS A 9 -5.08 -0.60 10.09
N ALA A 10 -5.38 0.48 9.36
CA ALA A 10 -5.00 0.60 7.96
C ALA A 10 -3.49 0.42 7.71
N ARG A 11 -2.64 0.96 8.59
CA ARG A 11 -1.18 0.77 8.51
C ARG A 11 -0.75 -0.67 8.78
N VAL A 12 -1.39 -1.35 9.72
CA VAL A 12 -1.08 -2.76 10.04
C VAL A 12 -1.54 -3.68 8.91
N GLU A 13 -2.74 -3.49 8.39
CA GLU A 13 -3.28 -4.24 7.25
C GLU A 13 -2.41 -4.08 6.00
N PHE A 14 -1.94 -2.86 5.73
CA PHE A 14 -1.00 -2.61 4.64
C PHE A 14 0.33 -3.36 4.84
N ARG A 15 0.88 -3.34 6.06
CA ARG A 15 2.15 -4.01 6.37
C ARG A 15 2.03 -5.53 6.23
N ILE A 16 0.89 -6.11 6.60
CA ILE A 16 0.59 -7.53 6.40
C ILE A 16 0.50 -7.85 4.91
N HIS A 17 -0.19 -7.02 4.12
CA HIS A 17 -0.26 -7.19 2.67
C HIS A 17 1.13 -7.18 2.00
N VAL A 18 1.99 -6.23 2.37
CA VAL A 18 3.38 -6.17 1.85
C VAL A 18 4.16 -7.43 2.24
N PHE A 19 4.04 -7.87 3.50
CA PHE A 19 4.72 -9.07 3.97
C PHE A 19 4.28 -10.33 3.21
N ILE A 20 2.97 -10.52 3.04
CA ILE A 20 2.41 -11.64 2.27
C ILE A 20 2.87 -11.56 0.82
N PHE A 21 2.85 -10.38 0.21
CA PHE A 21 3.34 -10.18 -1.16
C PHE A 21 4.79 -10.63 -1.31
N ILE A 22 5.69 -10.19 -0.43
CA ILE A 22 7.10 -10.60 -0.46
C ILE A 22 7.23 -12.12 -0.27
N ALA A 23 6.53 -12.69 0.71
CA ALA A 23 6.58 -14.13 0.99
C ALA A 23 6.12 -14.97 -0.22
N VAL A 24 5.03 -14.56 -0.86
CA VAL A 24 4.49 -15.21 -2.06
C VAL A 24 5.47 -15.10 -3.21
N ILE A 25 6.02 -13.92 -3.50
CA ILE A 25 6.99 -13.74 -4.59
C ILE A 25 8.27 -14.56 -4.37
N VAL A 26 8.79 -14.62 -3.13
CA VAL A 26 9.95 -15.47 -2.80
C VAL A 26 9.62 -16.94 -3.01
N LEU A 27 8.45 -17.40 -2.54
CA LEU A 27 8.01 -18.78 -2.74
C LEU A 27 7.89 -19.12 -4.24
N LEU A 28 7.27 -18.25 -5.03
CA LEU A 28 7.16 -18.43 -6.47
C LEU A 28 8.53 -18.41 -7.17
N ALA A 29 9.44 -17.54 -6.75
CA ALA A 29 10.81 -17.50 -7.28
C ALA A 29 11.54 -18.82 -7.01
N ILE A 30 11.41 -19.38 -5.81
CA ILE A 30 11.96 -20.71 -5.48
C ILE A 30 11.33 -21.78 -6.39
N ILE A 31 10.00 -21.86 -6.47
CA ILE A 31 9.31 -22.85 -7.32
C ILE A 31 9.76 -22.72 -8.78
N ASN A 32 9.88 -21.49 -9.27
CA ASN A 32 10.28 -21.20 -10.63
C ASN A 32 11.71 -21.68 -10.92
N LEU A 33 12.66 -21.35 -10.04
CA LEU A 33 14.06 -21.79 -10.19
C LEU A 33 14.21 -23.31 -10.14
N PHE A 34 13.37 -24.00 -9.35
CA PHE A 34 13.40 -25.46 -9.25
C PHE A 34 12.68 -26.17 -10.40
N THR A 35 11.63 -25.57 -10.97
CA THR A 35 10.78 -26.22 -11.98
C THR A 35 11.20 -25.87 -13.41
N SER A 36 11.58 -24.61 -13.64
CA SER A 36 11.89 -24.09 -14.98
C SER A 36 12.80 -22.86 -14.87
N PRO A 37 14.10 -23.03 -14.57
CA PRO A 37 15.03 -21.92 -14.42
C PRO A 37 15.23 -21.11 -15.71
N GLU A 38 14.96 -21.69 -16.88
CA GLU A 38 15.04 -21.02 -18.18
C GLU A 38 13.87 -20.07 -18.44
N ASN A 39 12.74 -20.24 -17.73
CA ASN A 39 11.51 -19.46 -17.93
C ASN A 39 11.08 -18.81 -16.63
N LEU A 40 11.43 -17.53 -16.43
CA LEU A 40 11.17 -16.77 -15.20
C LEU A 40 9.69 -16.32 -15.05
N TRP A 41 8.76 -17.28 -14.98
CA TRP A 41 7.32 -16.98 -14.96
C TRP A 41 6.87 -16.23 -13.70
N PHE A 42 7.62 -16.27 -12.60
CA PHE A 42 7.32 -15.55 -11.36
C PHE A 42 7.30 -14.02 -11.52
N ILE A 43 7.92 -13.48 -12.58
CA ILE A 43 7.94 -12.05 -12.90
C ILE A 43 6.52 -11.55 -13.22
N TRP A 44 5.67 -12.36 -13.85
CA TRP A 44 4.30 -11.98 -14.20
C TRP A 44 3.43 -11.65 -12.97
N PRO A 45 3.31 -12.52 -11.95
CA PRO A 45 2.62 -12.18 -10.71
C PRO A 45 3.34 -11.08 -9.93
N MET A 46 4.67 -10.98 -9.98
CA MET A 46 5.41 -9.87 -9.36
C MET A 46 4.99 -8.52 -9.95
N LEU A 47 4.95 -8.39 -11.28
CA LEU A 47 4.57 -7.15 -11.96
C LEU A 47 3.07 -6.86 -11.79
N GLY A 48 2.22 -7.86 -12.00
CA GLY A 48 0.76 -7.69 -11.90
C GLY A 48 0.33 -7.25 -10.49
N TRP A 49 0.77 -7.96 -9.46
CA TRP A 49 0.41 -7.62 -8.07
C TRP A 49 1.24 -6.47 -7.51
N GLY A 50 2.49 -6.31 -7.96
CA GLY A 50 3.36 -5.21 -7.55
C GLY A 50 2.80 -3.84 -7.91
N ILE A 51 2.19 -3.70 -9.09
CA ILE A 51 1.52 -2.44 -9.49
C ILE A 51 0.38 -2.10 -8.52
N GLY A 52 -0.45 -3.08 -8.15
CA GLY A 52 -1.53 -2.88 -7.18
C GLY A 52 -1.01 -2.46 -5.80
N LEU A 53 0.11 -3.06 -5.37
CA LEU A 53 0.78 -2.70 -4.11
C LEU A 53 1.30 -1.25 -4.14
N VAL A 54 1.92 -0.82 -5.23
CA VAL A 54 2.42 0.56 -5.41
C VAL A 54 1.27 1.56 -5.39
N VAL A 55 0.18 1.30 -6.11
CA VAL A 55 -1.02 2.16 -6.09
C VAL A 55 -1.59 2.27 -4.66
N HIS A 56 -1.67 1.16 -3.94
CA HIS A 56 -2.13 1.17 -2.55
C HIS A 56 -1.18 1.96 -1.64
N ALA A 57 0.14 1.77 -1.80
CA ALA A 57 1.16 2.51 -1.06
C ALA A 57 1.03 4.02 -1.30
N LEU A 58 0.87 4.46 -2.55
CA LEU A 58 0.65 5.87 -2.89
C LEU A 58 -0.62 6.41 -2.21
N ARG A 59 -1.71 5.65 -2.19
CA ARG A 59 -2.94 6.06 -1.49
C ARG A 59 -2.75 6.24 0.02
N VAL A 60 -2.05 5.30 0.65
CA VAL A 60 -1.83 5.30 2.12
C VAL A 60 -0.79 6.33 2.55
N TYR A 61 0.27 6.57 1.76
CA TYR A 61 1.38 7.43 2.18
C TYR A 61 1.34 8.82 1.54
N VAL A 62 0.92 8.95 0.28
CA VAL A 62 0.91 10.23 -0.44
C VAL A 62 -0.44 10.94 -0.26
N PHE A 63 -1.54 10.27 -0.62
CA PHE A 63 -2.86 10.92 -0.59
C PHE A 63 -3.44 11.11 0.82
N SER A 64 -3.07 10.25 1.77
CA SER A 64 -3.55 10.37 3.15
C SER A 64 -2.99 11.58 3.91
N GLY A 65 -1.83 12.12 3.47
CA GLY A 65 -1.27 13.34 4.03
C GLY A 65 -1.90 14.62 3.46
N GLU A 66 -2.26 14.60 2.17
CA GLU A 66 -2.80 15.76 1.47
C GLU A 66 -4.25 16.08 1.89
N GLU A 67 -5.12 15.07 2.04
CA GLU A 67 -6.49 15.28 2.51
C GLU A 67 -6.53 15.87 3.93
N GLY A 68 -5.67 15.38 4.82
CA GLY A 68 -5.59 15.86 6.20
C GLY A 68 -5.08 17.31 6.34
N LEU A 69 -4.26 17.79 5.40
CA LEU A 69 -3.81 19.18 5.35
C LEU A 69 -4.88 20.10 4.75
N LYS A 70 -5.57 19.65 3.68
CA LYS A 70 -6.67 20.40 3.07
C LYS A 70 -7.81 20.63 4.06
N GLU A 71 -8.21 19.62 4.81
CA GLU A 71 -9.28 19.77 5.82
C GLU A 71 -8.88 20.71 6.97
N ARG A 72 -7.60 20.80 7.31
CA ARG A 72 -7.11 21.77 8.30
C ARG A 72 -7.14 23.20 7.79
N MET A 73 -6.81 23.43 6.52
CA MET A 73 -6.92 24.75 5.90
C MET A 73 -8.37 25.20 5.81
N ILE A 74 -9.27 24.33 5.34
CA ILE A 74 -10.70 24.63 5.22
C ILE A 74 -11.31 24.95 6.60
N GLN A 75 -10.95 24.20 7.65
CA GLN A 75 -11.38 24.53 9.02
C GLN A 75 -10.83 25.87 9.54
N HIS A 76 -9.60 26.22 9.17
CA HIS A 76 -8.99 27.48 9.58
C HIS A 76 -9.68 28.68 8.92
N GLU A 77 -10.05 28.56 7.64
CA GLU A 77 -10.83 29.59 6.93
C GLU A 77 -12.24 29.75 7.52
N MET A 78 -12.96 28.64 7.74
CA MET A 78 -14.30 28.68 8.33
C MET A 78 -14.34 29.28 9.75
N ASN A 79 -13.28 29.13 10.54
CA ASN A 79 -13.19 29.69 11.90
C ASN A 79 -12.72 31.16 11.92
N LYS A 80 -12.23 31.69 10.79
CA LYS A 80 -11.76 33.07 10.70
C LYS A 80 -12.88 34.04 10.29
N ASP A 81 -13.94 33.50 9.69
CA ASP A 81 -15.13 34.23 9.22
C ASP A 81 -16.31 34.21 10.23
N ASN A 82 -16.09 33.77 11.47
CA ASN A 82 -17.07 33.76 12.57
C ASN A 82 -16.51 34.46 13.81
#